data_AF-A0A6B3GI75-F1
#
_entry.id   AF-A0A6B3GI75-F1
#
_cell.length_a   1.000
_cell.length_b   1.000
_cell.length_c   1.000
_cell.angle_alpha   90.00
_cell.angle_beta   90.00
_cell.angle_gamma   90.00
#
_symmetry.space_group_name_H-M   'P 1'
#
loop_
_entity.id
_entity.type
_entity.pdbx_description
1 polymer ?
#
loop_
_entity_poly.entity_id
_entity_poly.type
_entity_poly.pdbx_seq_one_letter_code
_entity_poly.pdbx_strand_id
1 'polypeptide(L)'
;MRLEDLVRLRRARDRMDREYAEPLDVPSLARDALMSAGHFSRSFRAAFGETPYSYLMTRRIERAKALLRRGDLSVTDVCFA
;
A
#
# COMPACT_ATOMS: atom_id res chain seq x y z
N MET A 1 -18.91 -7.04 -6.98
CA MET A 1 -17.50 -7.00 -7.42
C MET A 1 -17.20 -8.31 -8.15
N ARG A 2 -16.60 -8.27 -9.35
CA ARG A 2 -16.31 -9.50 -10.12
C ARG A 2 -15.04 -10.18 -9.58
N LEU A 3 -14.88 -11.48 -9.84
CA LEU A 3 -13.71 -12.25 -9.39
C LEU A 3 -12.40 -11.67 -9.95
N GLU A 4 -12.39 -11.27 -11.22
CA GLU A 4 -11.24 -10.64 -11.88
C GLU A 4 -10.81 -9.34 -11.19
N ASP A 5 -11.77 -8.51 -10.76
CA ASP A 5 -11.49 -7.28 -10.03
C ASP A 5 -10.79 -7.60 -8.70
N LEU A 6 -11.26 -8.63 -7.99
CA LEU A 6 -10.65 -9.07 -6.73
C LEU A 6 -9.21 -9.54 -6.92
N VAL A 7 -8.93 -10.27 -8.00
CA VAL A 7 -7.57 -10.72 -8.34
C VAL A 7 -6.65 -9.52 -8.61
N ARG A 8 -7.12 -8.53 -9.37
CA ARG A 8 -6.36 -7.30 -9.67
C ARG A 8 -6.09 -6.48 -8.40
N LEU A 9 -7.10 -6.32 -7.56
CA LEU A 9 -6.98 -5.61 -6.27
C LEU A 9 -6.02 -6.33 -5.31
N ARG A 10 -6.04 -7.67 -5.27
CA ARG A 10 -5.10 -8.45 -4.47
C ARG A 10 -3.66 -8.28 -4.96
N ARG A 11 -3.42 -8.33 -6.27
CA ARG A 11 -2.09 -8.07 -6.85
C ARG A 11 -1.58 -6.67 -6.52
N ALA A 12 -2.45 -5.66 -6.59
CA ALA A 12 -2.09 -4.30 -6.20
C ALA A 12 -1.70 -4.23 -4.72
N ARG A 13 -2.47 -4.88 -3.82
CA ARG A 13 -2.14 -4.97 -2.39
C ARG A 13 -0.81 -5.69 -2.16
N ASP A 14 -0.56 -6.81 -2.85
CA ASP A 14 0.69 -7.57 -2.73
C ASP A 14 1.89 -6.77 -3.26
N ARG A 15 1.68 -5.85 -4.21
CA ARG A 15 2.69 -4.88 -4.65
C ARG A 15 2.95 -3.83 -3.56
N MET A 16 1.90 -3.24 -3.00
CA MET A 16 2.01 -2.28 -1.90
C MET A 16 2.76 -2.86 -0.70
N ASP A 17 2.56 -4.15 -0.41
CA ASP A 17 3.22 -4.85 0.68
C ASP A 17 4.72 -5.11 0.46
N ARG A 18 5.13 -5.27 -0.80
CA ARG A 18 6.53 -5.52 -1.17
C ARG A 18 7.32 -4.23 -1.37
N GLU A 19 6.68 -3.23 -1.97
CA GLU A 19 7.29 -1.97 -2.39
C GLU A 19 6.89 -0.80 -1.46
N TYR A 20 6.48 -1.07 -0.21
CA TYR A 20 5.95 -0.03 0.69
C TYR A 20 6.94 1.12 0.94
N ALA A 21 8.25 0.88 0.82
CA ALA A 21 9.30 1.89 1.02
C ALA A 21 9.50 2.78 -0.22
N GLU A 22 9.07 2.31 -1.40
CA GLU A 22 9.20 3.08 -2.64
C GLU A 22 8.14 4.21 -2.67
N PRO A 23 8.35 5.27 -3.47
CA PRO A 23 7.36 6.31 -3.71
C PRO A 23 6.21 5.77 -4.58
N LEU A 24 5.40 4.88 -4.01
CA LEU A 24 4.21 4.34 -4.64
C LEU A 24 3.12 5.41 -4.71
N ASP A 25 2.63 5.63 -5.93
CA ASP A 25 1.48 6.49 -6.18
C ASP A 25 0.22 5.64 -6.47
N VAL A 26 -0.92 6.06 -5.90
CA VAL A 26 -2.22 5.39 -6.10
C VAL A 26 -2.65 5.32 -7.57
N PRO A 27 -2.42 6.36 -8.41
CA PRO A 27 -2.67 6.27 -9.86
C PRO A 27 -1.92 5.13 -10.57
N SER A 28 -0.69 4.83 -10.21
CA SER A 28 0.14 3.76 -10.79
C SER A 28 -0.39 2.40 -10.39
N LEU A 29 -0.75 2.22 -9.12
CA LEU A 29 -1.42 0.99 -8.64
C LEU A 29 -2.77 0.77 -9.36
N ALA A 30 -3.51 1.85 -9.62
CA ALA A 30 -4.76 1.78 -10.36
C ALA A 30 -4.54 1.39 -11.83
N ARG A 31 -3.51 1.94 -12.49
CA ARG A 31 -3.13 1.58 -13.86
C ARG A 31 -2.79 0.10 -13.99
N ASP A 32 -2.01 -0.44 -13.04
CA ASP A 32 -1.69 -1.87 -13.01
C ASP A 32 -2.92 -2.75 -12.82
N ALA A 33 -3.89 -2.27 -12.03
CA ALA A 33 -5.16 -2.93 -11.82
C ALA A 33 -6.16 -2.72 -12.98
N LEU A 34 -5.76 -2.04 -14.07
CA LEU A 34 -6.61 -1.69 -15.21
C LEU A 34 -7.87 -0.93 -14.79
N MET A 35 -7.72 0.01 -13.84
CA MET A 35 -8.79 0.82 -13.28
C MET A 35 -8.42 2.31 -13.27
N SER A 36 -9.43 3.18 -13.34
CA SER A 36 -9.22 4.59 -13.00
C SER A 36 -8.94 4.72 -11.49
N ALA A 37 -8.17 5.74 -11.09
CA ALA A 37 -7.78 5.94 -9.68
C ALA A 37 -8.99 6.02 -8.72
N GLY A 38 -10.08 6.67 -9.16
CA GLY A 38 -11.32 6.76 -8.39
C GLY A 38 -12.05 5.42 -8.27
N HIS A 39 -12.13 4.64 -9.35
CA HIS A 39 -12.71 3.29 -9.29
C HIS A 39 -11.86 2.37 -8.42
N PHE A 40 -10.55 2.37 -8.61
CA PHE A 40 -9.60 1.61 -7.81
C PHE A 40 -9.76 1.90 -6.32
N SER A 41 -9.78 3.18 -5.92
CA SER A 41 -9.91 3.56 -4.51
C SER A 41 -11.21 3.06 -3.88
N ARG A 42 -12.34 3.16 -4.60
CA ARG A 42 -13.63 2.66 -4.12
C ARG A 42 -13.66 1.13 -4.02
N SER A 43 -13.17 0.44 -5.05
CA SER A 43 -13.15 -1.02 -5.11
C SER A 43 -12.18 -1.62 -4.11
N PHE A 44 -11.01 -1.00 -3.90
CA PHE A 44 -10.06 -1.39 -2.87
C PHE A 44 -10.67 -1.25 -1.46
N ARG A 45 -11.34 -0.13 -1.16
CA ARG A 45 -12.08 0.04 0.10
C ARG A 45 -13.19 -0.98 0.28
N ALA A 46 -13.95 -1.26 -0.76
CA ALA A 46 -15.00 -2.28 -0.71
C ALA A 46 -14.44 -3.69 -0.47
N ALA A 47 -13.25 -3.99 -0.99
CA ALA A 47 -12.61 -5.30 -0.84
C ALA A 47 -11.84 -5.48 0.48
N PHE A 48 -11.19 -4.43 0.98
CA PHE A 48 -10.23 -4.51 2.08
C PHE A 48 -10.56 -3.64 3.30
N GLY A 49 -11.66 -2.89 3.25
CA GLY A 49 -12.16 -2.09 4.38
C GLY A 49 -11.55 -0.68 4.52
N GLU A 50 -10.42 -0.40 3.87
CA GLU A 50 -9.75 0.90 3.92
C GLU A 50 -9.29 1.39 2.54
N THR A 51 -8.91 2.67 2.43
CA THR A 51 -8.42 3.23 1.15
C THR A 51 -6.99 2.78 0.87
N PRO A 52 -6.54 2.74 -0.40
CA PRO A 52 -5.16 2.41 -0.73
C PRO A 52 -4.14 3.31 -0.02
N TYR A 53 -4.43 4.60 0.12
CA TYR A 53 -3.56 5.54 0.80
C TYR A 53 -3.42 5.21 2.31
N SER A 54 -4.55 4.97 2.99
CA SER A 54 -4.57 4.57 4.41
C SER A 54 -3.79 3.28 4.61
N TYR A 55 -4.00 2.29 3.74
CA TYR A 55 -3.32 1.01 3.80
C TYR A 55 -1.79 1.20 3.70
N LEU A 56 -1.33 1.95 2.71
CA LEU A 56 0.10 2.20 2.49
C LEU A 56 0.74 2.92 3.69
N MET A 57 0.06 3.94 4.23
CA MET A 57 0.54 4.67 5.42
C MET A 57 0.67 3.75 6.63
N THR A 58 -0.35 2.93 6.89
CA THR A 58 -0.32 1.95 7.98
C THR A 58 0.86 0.98 7.81
N ARG A 59 1.09 0.46 6.60
CA ARG A 59 2.22 -0.45 6.33
C ARG A 59 3.58 0.21 6.57
N ARG A 60 3.77 1.45 6.15
CA ARG A 60 5.01 2.21 6.40
C ARG A 60 5.24 2.42 7.89
N ILE A 61 4.21 2.82 8.64
CA ILE A 61 4.30 3.02 10.08
C ILE A 61 4.63 1.72 10.81
N GLU A 62 3.94 0.62 10.48
CA GLU A 62 4.20 -0.68 11.10
C GLU A 62 5.62 -1.17 10.83
N ARG A 63 6.16 -0.91 9.63
CA ARG A 63 7.56 -1.20 9.36
C ARG A 63 8.52 -0.31 10.15
N ALA A 64 8.29 0.99 10.19
CA ALA A 64 9.10 1.92 10.95
C ALA A 64 9.15 1.51 12.44
N LYS A 65 8.00 1.16 13.03
CA LYS A 65 7.92 0.61 14.39
C LYS A 65 8.72 -0.68 14.54
N ALA A 66 8.65 -1.59 13.56
CA ALA A 66 9.41 -2.84 13.60
C ALA A 66 10.93 -2.61 13.52
N LEU A 67 11.38 -1.63 12.72
CA LEU A 67 12.78 -1.22 12.64
C LEU A 67 13.26 -0.60 13.95
N LEU A 68 12.48 0.33 14.53
CA LEU A 68 12.77 0.94 15.83
C LEU A 68 12.86 -0.10 16.97
N ARG A 69 11.98 -1.10 16.97
CA ARG A 69 11.98 -2.18 17.98
C ARG A 69 13.16 -3.15 17.83
N ARG A 70 13.75 -3.28 16.65
CA ARG A 70 14.93 -4.14 16.42
C ARG A 70 16.24 -3.51 16.88
N GLY A 71 16.27 -2.21 17.20
CA GLY A 71 17.41 -1.56 17.84
C GLY A 71 18.59 -1.19 16.94
N ASP A 72 18.50 -1.40 15.62
CA ASP A 72 19.63 -1.20 14.70
C ASP A 72 19.67 0.16 14.01
N LEU A 73 18.69 1.05 14.21
CA LEU A 73 18.65 2.36 13.53
C LEU A 73 18.11 3.46 14.43
N SER A 74 18.78 4.62 14.38
CA SER A 74 18.42 5.81 15.12
C SER A 74 17.17 6.48 14.51
N VAL A 75 16.48 7.32 15.29
CA VAL A 75 15.31 8.10 14.81
C VAL A 75 15.63 8.89 13.53
N THR A 76 16.89 9.25 13.32
CA THR A 76 17.39 9.98 12.16
C THR A 76 17.36 9.13 10.88
N ASP A 77 17.68 7.84 10.96
CA ASP A 77 17.73 6.96 9.78
C ASP A 77 16.34 6.58 9.27
N VAL A 78 15.34 6.59 10.16
CA VAL A 78 13.93 6.33 9.84
C VAL A 78 13.28 7.52 9.10
N CYS A 79 13.88 8.71 9.15
CA CYS A 79 13.35 9.91 8.50
C CYS A 79 13.72 10.00 7.00
N PHE A 80 14.74 9.25 6.56
CA PHE A 80 15.30 9.33 5.21
C PHE A 80 15.18 8.03 4.38
N ALA A 81 14.51 6.99 4.91
CA ALA A 81 14.23 5.72 4.24
C ALA A 81 12.74 5.59 3.90
#